data_AF-A0A2S6TLK6-F1
#
_entry.id   AF-A0A2S6TLK6-F1
#
_cell.length_a   1.000
_cell.length_b   1.000
_cell.length_c   1.000
_cell.angle_alpha   90.00
_cell.angle_beta   90.00
_cell.angle_gamma   90.00
#
_symmetry.space_group_name_H-M   'P 1'
#
loop_
_entity.id
_entity.type
_entity.pdbx_description
1 polymer ?
#
loop_
_entity_poly.entity_id
_entity_poly.type
_entity_poly.pdbx_seq_one_letter_code
_entity_poly.pdbx_strand_id
1 'polypeptide(L)' 'DIAPDLEPNRGSIDRQLKKLSELARTEKYSVAIVRPLPITMLRLRRWIERLDSRKFVLAPISAVVGPFKAQKPPKF' A
#
# COMPACT_ATOMS: atom_id res chain seq x y z
N ASP A 1 0.25 -4.78 -6.05
CA ASP A 1 -0.26 -4.52 -4.68
C ASP A 1 0.34 -5.53 -3.72
N ILE A 2 0.26 -5.29 -2.41
CA ILE A 2 0.68 -6.25 -1.37
C ILE A 2 -0.38 -6.34 -0.26
N ALA A 3 -0.41 -7.45 0.47
CA ALA A 3 -1.26 -7.64 1.65
C ALA A 3 -0.42 -7.71 2.94
N PRO A 4 -0.16 -6.58 3.62
CA PRO A 4 0.76 -6.53 4.76
C PRO A 4 0.35 -7.37 5.96
N ASP A 5 -0.94 -7.66 6.07
CA ASP A 5 -1.55 -8.28 7.23
C ASP A 5 -1.93 -9.73 7.00
N LEU A 6 -1.47 -10.37 5.92
CA LEU A 6 -1.72 -11.80 5.62
C LEU A 6 -1.48 -12.67 6.86
N GLU A 7 -0.36 -12.40 7.54
CA GLU A 7 -0.03 -12.91 8.87
C GLU A 7 -0.32 -11.83 9.93
N PRO A 8 -1.40 -11.94 10.72
CA PRO A 8 -1.91 -10.86 11.56
C PRO A 8 -1.14 -10.74 12.90
N ASN A 9 0.18 -10.73 12.83
CA ASN A 9 1.05 -10.48 13.98
C ASN A 9 1.88 -9.21 13.77
N ARG A 10 2.25 -8.57 14.88
CA ARG A 10 2.96 -7.28 14.90
C ARG A 10 4.19 -7.27 13.99
N GLY A 11 5.05 -8.29 14.12
CA GLY A 11 6.32 -8.34 13.42
C GLY A 11 6.15 -8.53 11.92
N SER A 12 5.20 -9.34 11.48
CA SER A 12 4.93 -9.56 10.06
C SER A 12 4.38 -8.30 9.39
N ILE A 13 3.39 -7.65 10.01
CA ILE A 13 2.79 -6.42 9.49
C ILE A 13 3.85 -5.32 9.34
N ASP A 14 4.69 -5.12 10.36
CA ASP A 14 5.74 -4.10 10.31
C ASP A 14 6.76 -4.35 9.20
N ARG A 15 7.16 -5.62 8.99
CA ARG A 15 8.08 -5.99 7.91
C ARG A 15 7.46 -5.72 6.53
N GLN A 16 6.20 -6.06 6.34
CA GLN A 16 5.52 -5.83 5.07
C GLN A 16 5.28 -4.35 4.81
N LEU A 17 4.95 -3.54 5.82
CA LEU A 17 4.84 -2.07 5.68
C LEU A 17 6.20 -1.40 5.39
N LYS A 18 7.30 -1.95 5.93
CA LYS A 18 8.67 -1.53 5.54
C LYS A 18 8.92 -1.83 4.06
N LYS A 19 8.62 -3.06 3.62
CA LYS A 19 8.74 -3.48 2.22
C LYS A 19 7.88 -2.62 1.29
N LEU A 20 6.66 -2.27 1.69
CA LEU A 20 5.76 -1.37 0.97
C LEU A 20 6.42 -0.01 0.69
N SER A 21 7.08 0.55 1.72
CA SER A 21 7.76 1.83 1.63
C SER A 21 8.99 1.74 0.72
N GLU A 22 9.72 0.63 0.78
CA GLU A 22 10.86 0.37 -0.10
C GLU A 22 10.42 0.27 -1.57
N LEU A 23 9.31 -0.44 -1.84
CA LEU A 23 8.70 -0.52 -3.16
C LEU A 23 8.21 0.84 -3.66
N ALA A 24 7.57 1.64 -2.81
CA ALA A 24 7.14 2.99 -3.19
C ALA A 24 8.32 3.87 -3.62
N ARG A 25 9.50 3.64 -3.07
CA ARG A 25 10.71 4.38 -3.44
C ARG A 25 11.21 4.03 -4.83
N THR A 26 11.13 2.75 -5.22
CA THR A 26 11.61 2.28 -6.54
C THR A 26 10.57 2.50 -7.62
N GLU A 27 9.30 2.23 -7.33
CA GLU A 27 8.20 2.23 -8.30
C GLU A 27 7.43 3.57 -8.36
N LYS A 28 7.90 4.60 -7.64
CA LYS A 28 7.23 5.90 -7.41
C LYS A 28 5.93 5.84 -6.60
N TYR A 29 5.27 4.68 -6.54
CA TYR A 29 4.12 4.42 -5.70
C TYR A 29 4.04 2.94 -5.33
N SER A 30 3.28 2.63 -4.27
CA SER A 30 2.89 1.26 -3.96
C SER A 30 1.51 1.24 -3.34
N VAL A 31 0.80 0.12 -3.51
CA VAL A 31 -0.58 -0.05 -3.02
C VAL A 31 -0.60 -1.24 -2.06
N ALA A 32 -1.14 -1.02 -0.87
CA ALA A 32 -1.42 -2.07 0.10
C ALA A 32 -2.94 -2.29 0.23
N ILE A 33 -3.33 -3.54 0.29
CA ILE A 33 -4.69 -3.96 0.65
C ILE A 33 -4.61 -4.58 2.04
N VAL A 34 -5.48 -4.14 2.95
CA VAL A 34 -5.46 -4.57 4.37
C VAL A 34 -6.86 -4.92 4.83
N ARG A 35 -6.96 -5.85 5.80
CA ARG A 35 -8.21 -6.20 6.49
C ARG A 35 -8.40 -5.33 7.73
N PRO A 36 -9.65 -5.04 8.14
CA PRO A 36 -9.96 -4.17 9.27
C PRO A 36 -9.77 -4.88 10.63
N LEU A 37 -8.63 -5.53 10.85
CA LEU A 37 -8.30 -6.18 12.12
C LEU A 37 -7.77 -5.15 13.13
N PRO A 38 -8.07 -5.27 14.43
CA PRO A 38 -7.59 -4.32 15.44
C PRO A 38 -6.06 -4.14 15.43
N ILE A 39 -5.32 -5.24 15.30
CA ILE A 39 -3.85 -5.19 15.22
C ILE A 39 -3.38 -4.52 13.92
N THR A 40 -4.01 -4.81 12.78
CA THR A 40 -3.69 -4.19 11.49
C THR A 40 -3.87 -2.68 11.55
N MET A 41 -5.01 -2.21 12.08
CA MET A 41 -5.29 -0.78 12.21
C MET A 41 -4.30 -0.07 13.15
N LEU A 42 -3.97 -0.70 14.30
CA LEU A 42 -2.98 -0.16 15.23
C LEU A 42 -1.59 -0.03 14.59
N ARG A 43 -1.16 -1.04 13.83
CA ARG A 43 0.14 -1.02 13.15
C ARG A 43 0.16 -0.02 12.00
N LEU A 44 -0.91 0.01 11.20
CA LEU A 44 -1.05 0.93 10.07
C LEU A 44 -0.98 2.39 10.55
N ARG A 45 -1.73 2.76 11.60
CA ARG A 45 -1.67 4.11 12.20
C ARG A 45 -0.24 4.51 12.58
N ARG A 46 0.47 3.64 13.31
CA ARG A 46 1.86 3.90 13.75
C ARG A 46 2.84 4.03 12.59
N TRP A 47 2.58 3.35 11.48
CA TRP A 47 3.39 3.46 10.26
C TRP A 47 3.08 4.77 9.51
N ILE A 48 1.80 5.14 9.39
CA ILE A 48 1.35 6.40 8.77
C ILE A 48 1.96 7.62 9.49
N GLU A 49 1.95 7.62 10.83
CA GLU A 49 2.57 8.67 11.67
C GLU A 49 4.07 8.87 11.40
N ARG A 50 4.72 7.95 10.68
CA ARG A 50 6.16 8.01 10.33
C ARG A 50 6.40 8.28 8.85
N LEU A 51 5.36 8.50 8.03
CA LEU A 51 5.52 8.73 6.59
C LEU A 51 6.22 10.05 6.26
N ASP A 52 5.95 11.12 7.02
CA ASP A 52 6.58 12.43 6.80
C ASP A 52 8.10 12.35 6.89
N SER A 53 8.62 11.66 7.92
CA SER A 53 10.06 11.40 8.08
C SER A 53 10.67 10.63 6.90
N ARG A 54 9.84 9.94 6.10
CA ARG A 54 10.24 9.09 4.98
C ARG A 54 10.00 9.72 3.61
N LYS A 55 9.52 10.98 3.56
CA LYS A 55 9.18 11.70 2.32
C LYS A 55 8.13 10.99 1.45
N PHE A 56 7.21 10.27 2.08
CA PHE A 56 6.06 9.65 1.41
C PHE A 56 4.77 10.37 1.82
N VAL A 57 3.82 10.44 0.89
CA VAL A 57 2.46 10.92 1.14
C VAL A 57 1.48 9.78 0.95
N LEU A 58 0.41 9.77 1.76
CA LEU A 58 -0.72 8.89 1.52
C LEU A 58 -1.66 9.55 0.50
N ALA A 59 -2.04 8.81 -0.53
CA ALA A 59 -2.93 9.27 -1.57
C ALA A 59 -4.11 8.30 -1.77
N PRO A 60 -5.30 8.79 -2.17
CA PRO A 60 -6.37 7.93 -2.65
C PRO A 60 -5.92 7.11 -3.85
N ILE A 61 -6.42 5.87 -3.99
CA ILE A 61 -6.02 4.98 -5.10
C ILE A 61 -6.32 5.60 -6.48
N SER A 62 -7.37 6.40 -6.60
CA SER A 62 -7.74 7.13 -7.81
C SER A 62 -6.72 8.20 -8.24
N ALA A 63 -5.89 8.68 -7.32
CA ALA A 63 -4.82 9.63 -7.63
C ALA A 63 -3.54 8.92 -8.13
N VAL A 64 -3.41 7.62 -7.88
CA VAL A 64 -2.21 6.84 -8.17
C VAL A 64 -2.40 5.96 -9.40
N VAL A 65 -3.60 5.41 -9.58
CA VAL A 65 -3.97 4.58 -10.73
C VAL A 65 -4.58 5.50 -11.79
N GLY A 66 -3.91 5.63 -12.94
CA GLY A 66 -4.43 6.40 -14.08
C GLY A 66 -5.77 5.86 -14.61
N PRO A 67 -6.48 6.61 -15.46
CA PRO A 67 -7.76 6.18 -16.01
C PRO A 67 -7.61 4.81 -16.69
N PHE A 68 -8.56 3.91 -16.40
CA PHE A 68 -8.65 2.61 -17.07
C PHE A 68 -8.75 2.82 -18.58
N LYS A 69 -7.68 2.51 -19.32
CA LYS A 69 -7.77 2.40 -20.78
C LYS A 69 -8.47 1.08 -21.08
N ALA A 70 -9.74 1.15 -21.47
CA ALA A 70 -10.45 -0.01 -22.02
C ALA A 70 -9.60 -0.61 -23.15
N GLN A 71 -9.31 -1.91 -23.06
CA GLN A 71 -8.67 -2.61 -24.16
C GLN A 71 -9.60 -2.55 -25.36
N LYS A 72 -9.08 -2.12 -26.52
CA LYS A 72 -9.86 -2.09 -27.76
C LYS A 72 -10.38 -3.51 -28.00
N PRO A 73 -11.70 -3.70 -28.21
CA PRO A 73 -12.22 -5.03 -28.52
C PRO A 73 -11.50 -5.57 -29.77
N PRO A 74 -11.21 -6.89 -29.82
CA PRO A 74 -10.57 -7.49 -30.99
C PRO A 74 -11.41 -7.17 -32.23
N LYS A 75 -10.74 -6.76 -33.31
CA LYS A 75 -11.40 -6.62 -34.62
C LYS A 75 -11.78 -8.02 -35.08
N PHE A 76 -13.08 -8.26 -35.24
CA PHE A 76 -13.61 -9.41 -35.96
C PHE A 76 -13.36 -9.25 -37.47
#